data_AF-A0A1Y2L9A9-F1
#
_entry.id   AF-A0A1Y2L9A9-F1
#
_cell.length_a   1.000
_cell.length_b   1.000
_cell.length_c   1.000
_cell.angle_alpha   90.00
_cell.angle_beta   90.00
_cell.angle_gamma   90.00
#
_symmetry.space_group_name_H-M   'P 1'
#
loop_
_entity.id
_entity.type
_entity.pdbx_description
1 polymer ?
#
loop_
_entity_poly.entity_id
_entity_poly.type
_entity_poly.pdbx_seq_one_letter_code
_entity_poly.pdbx_strand_id
1 'polypeptide(L)'
;MINLFSLSNLRLFLVSATFLAGVFLGGLMLYPEQAQAISLIASMCLLVLAVIGIIAITRHKKVIDELHDIVHDAADGKMGVRVNYRQEKGYLGPLQNAVNQLLDLTEAFAKEAAGAMGHASRGAYYRKILPKGLRGDLVGYAGTVNAALDAMDEKTRNFNDSAGRIGDDIQSVVGSVSNSARQLSDSSDFLSRQVSRIADQANDMRVAADDSSEALNGIAVATEQFSASIRQIGAQIDGSAQLAEVAVSRARLADDHITRLDEMALRVTKVIELITDVADQTNLLALNATIEAARAGEAGKGFAVVATEVKNLASQTSRAAEQVIGEIGEMQNMTREAVSSVREINEKIGEIDSGARLVAEAAREQTKVVGAISDRIEQAVQRMHTIATILAEVANGTTESGSVVLQLHGEATNLLGQADSLDGDVRRFIGQVLAIPDAAPA
;
A
#
# COMPACT_ATOMS: atom_id res chain seq x y z
N MET A 1 -45.58 11.82 86.80
CA MET A 1 -45.85 12.12 88.22
C MET A 1 -45.29 13.51 88.54
N ILE A 2 -46.13 14.53 88.40
CA ILE A 2 -45.79 15.94 88.63
C ILE A 2 -46.32 16.26 90.04
N ASN A 3 -45.43 16.27 91.03
CA ASN A 3 -45.82 16.21 92.45
C ASN A 3 -45.30 17.42 93.25
N LEU A 4 -46.18 18.39 93.52
CA LEU A 4 -46.37 19.09 94.81
C LEU A 4 -45.44 20.18 95.43
N PHE A 5 -44.32 20.63 94.86
CA PHE A 5 -43.48 21.68 95.50
C PHE A 5 -43.74 23.18 95.15
N SER A 6 -44.44 23.56 94.06
CA SER A 6 -44.76 24.99 93.78
C SER A 6 -45.81 25.54 94.76
N LEU A 7 -46.74 24.68 95.17
CA LEU A 7 -47.69 24.96 96.22
C LEU A 7 -47.05 24.97 97.61
N SER A 8 -45.79 24.55 97.81
CA SER A 8 -45.23 24.46 99.16
C SER A 8 -44.92 25.83 99.75
N ASN A 9 -44.33 26.77 99.00
CA ASN A 9 -44.06 28.11 99.51
C ASN A 9 -45.33 28.95 99.61
N LEU A 10 -46.25 28.79 98.64
CA LEU A 10 -47.56 29.44 98.67
C LEU A 10 -48.47 28.86 99.76
N ARG A 11 -48.42 27.54 100.00
CA ARG A 11 -49.08 26.89 101.15
C ARG A 11 -48.41 27.27 102.45
N LEU A 12 -47.09 27.27 102.56
CA LEU A 12 -46.40 27.66 103.79
C LEU A 12 -46.74 29.10 104.13
N PHE A 13 -46.82 29.97 103.12
CA PHE A 13 -47.29 31.35 103.24
C PHE A 13 -48.78 31.43 103.65
N LEU A 14 -49.68 30.69 103.00
CA LEU A 14 -51.11 30.66 103.35
C LEU A 14 -51.34 30.04 104.74
N VAL A 15 -50.59 29.01 105.11
CA VAL A 15 -50.63 28.31 106.40
C VAL A 15 -50.04 29.20 107.51
N SER A 16 -48.94 29.90 107.26
CA SER A 16 -48.38 30.85 108.22
C SER A 16 -49.25 32.09 108.37
N ALA A 17 -49.88 32.60 107.30
CA ALA A 17 -50.85 33.69 107.37
C ALA A 17 -52.12 33.29 108.15
N THR A 18 -52.65 32.10 107.92
CA THR A 18 -53.81 31.57 108.67
C THR A 18 -53.46 31.27 110.14
N PHE A 19 -52.26 30.74 110.41
CA PHE A 19 -51.77 30.53 111.78
C PHE A 19 -51.58 31.86 112.53
N LEU A 20 -50.95 32.87 111.90
CA LEU A 20 -50.79 34.20 112.49
C LEU A 20 -52.16 34.85 112.78
N ALA A 21 -53.09 34.76 111.83
CA ALA A 21 -54.45 35.26 112.01
C ALA A 21 -55.14 34.59 113.21
N GLY A 22 -54.95 33.29 113.40
CA GLY A 22 -55.45 32.54 114.56
C GLY A 22 -54.80 32.96 115.89
N VAL A 23 -53.47 33.17 115.93
CA VAL A 23 -52.74 33.65 117.12
C VAL A 23 -53.19 35.06 117.53
N PHE A 24 -53.37 35.96 116.57
CA PHE A 24 -53.86 37.32 116.85
C PHE A 24 -55.32 37.34 117.31
N LEU A 25 -56.19 36.47 116.75
CA LEU A 25 -57.57 36.31 117.23
C LEU A 25 -57.61 35.81 118.70
N GLY A 26 -56.74 34.85 119.05
CA GLY A 26 -56.62 34.33 120.42
C GLY A 26 -56.08 35.36 121.41
N GLY A 27 -55.09 36.16 121.01
CA GLY A 27 -54.55 37.25 121.82
C GLY A 27 -55.58 38.36 122.13
N LEU A 28 -56.47 38.65 121.17
CA LEU A 28 -57.55 39.64 121.32
C LEU A 28 -58.63 39.19 122.34
N MET A 29 -58.83 37.88 122.49
CA MET A 29 -59.78 37.29 123.45
C MET A 29 -59.21 37.20 124.88
N LEU A 30 -57.90 36.99 125.02
CA LEU A 30 -57.23 36.83 126.33
C LEU A 30 -56.86 38.16 127.00
N TYR A 31 -56.61 39.22 126.22
CA TYR A 31 -56.18 40.53 126.74
C TYR A 31 -56.97 41.69 126.10
N PRO A 32 -58.27 41.86 126.45
CA PRO A 32 -59.14 42.86 125.83
C PRO A 32 -58.71 44.31 126.08
N GLU A 33 -58.02 44.61 127.18
CA GLU A 33 -57.52 45.98 127.46
C GLU A 33 -56.37 46.43 126.55
N GLN A 34 -55.71 45.51 125.82
CA GLN A 34 -54.66 45.81 124.85
C GLN A 34 -55.11 45.66 123.38
N ALA A 35 -56.42 45.59 123.13
CA ALA A 35 -56.99 45.30 121.80
C ALA A 35 -56.51 46.26 120.69
N GLN A 36 -56.33 47.55 120.99
CA GLN A 36 -55.80 48.51 120.01
C GLN A 36 -54.35 48.18 119.59
N ALA A 37 -53.49 47.75 120.52
CA ALA A 37 -52.11 47.38 120.21
C ALA A 37 -52.01 46.06 119.43
N ILE A 38 -52.80 45.04 119.81
CA ILE A 38 -52.78 43.72 119.17
C ILE A 38 -53.29 43.78 117.71
N SER A 39 -54.35 44.55 117.44
CA SER A 39 -54.89 44.71 116.08
C SER A 39 -53.96 45.47 115.12
N LEU A 40 -53.19 46.43 115.63
CA LEU A 40 -52.22 47.21 114.85
C LEU A 40 -50.99 46.35 114.47
N ILE A 41 -50.54 45.47 115.37
CA ILE A 41 -49.47 44.50 115.07
C ILE A 41 -49.98 43.43 114.09
N ALA A 42 -51.20 42.92 114.27
CA ALA A 42 -51.79 41.92 113.38
C ALA A 42 -51.93 42.42 111.93
N SER A 43 -52.43 43.64 111.76
CA SER A 43 -52.58 44.27 110.44
C SER A 43 -51.23 44.54 109.78
N MET A 44 -50.21 44.96 110.54
CA MET A 44 -48.85 45.14 110.02
C MET A 44 -48.22 43.80 109.59
N CYS A 45 -48.40 42.72 110.35
CA CYS A 45 -47.91 41.39 109.96
C CYS A 45 -48.63 40.82 108.73
N LEU A 46 -49.96 41.00 108.62
CA LEU A 46 -50.72 40.60 107.43
C LEU A 46 -50.33 41.40 106.19
N LEU A 47 -50.05 42.70 106.34
CA LEU A 47 -49.55 43.55 105.26
C LEU A 47 -48.16 43.09 104.81
N VAL A 48 -47.26 42.83 105.75
CA VAL A 48 -45.90 42.31 105.45
C VAL A 48 -45.99 40.95 104.74
N LEU A 49 -46.84 40.05 105.21
CA LEU A 49 -47.10 38.79 104.52
C LEU A 49 -47.64 39.06 103.11
N ALA A 50 -48.74 39.81 102.94
CA ALA A 50 -49.32 40.07 101.63
C ALA A 50 -48.31 40.67 100.64
N VAL A 51 -47.45 41.58 101.11
CA VAL A 51 -46.34 42.14 100.33
C VAL A 51 -45.33 41.05 99.94
N ILE A 52 -44.92 40.17 100.86
CA ILE A 52 -44.02 39.04 100.56
C ILE A 52 -44.67 38.08 99.54
N GLY A 53 -45.96 37.79 99.66
CA GLY A 53 -46.71 36.94 98.73
C GLY A 53 -46.85 37.55 97.33
N ILE A 54 -47.17 38.85 97.24
CA ILE A 54 -47.23 39.58 95.97
C ILE A 54 -45.84 39.64 95.33
N ILE A 55 -44.77 39.89 96.10
CA ILE A 55 -43.39 39.86 95.60
C ILE A 55 -43.02 38.47 95.07
N ALA A 56 -43.40 37.39 95.76
CA ALA A 56 -43.14 36.02 95.30
C ALA A 56 -43.89 35.67 94.00
N ILE A 57 -45.17 36.04 93.89
CA ILE A 57 -45.99 35.79 92.69
C ILE A 57 -45.50 36.62 91.51
N THR A 58 -45.25 37.92 91.70
CA THR A 58 -44.74 38.80 90.64
C THR A 58 -43.35 38.37 90.17
N ARG A 59 -42.51 37.87 91.08
CA ARG A 59 -41.21 37.28 90.74
C ARG A 59 -41.35 36.01 89.89
N HIS A 60 -42.20 35.06 90.27
CA HIS A 60 -42.43 33.84 89.48
C HIS A 60 -43.11 34.14 88.13
N LYS A 61 -44.07 35.06 88.08
CA LYS A 61 -44.70 35.51 86.83
C LYS A 61 -43.65 36.07 85.86
N LYS A 62 -42.76 36.94 86.34
CA LYS A 62 -41.68 37.50 85.52
C LYS A 62 -40.77 36.43 84.92
N VAL A 63 -40.46 35.37 85.68
CA VAL A 63 -39.63 34.25 85.19
C VAL A 63 -40.37 33.40 84.15
N ILE A 64 -41.68 33.22 84.30
CA ILE A 64 -42.52 32.51 83.31
C ILE A 64 -42.66 33.32 82.03
N ASP A 65 -42.86 34.64 82.13
CA ASP A 65 -42.92 35.53 80.97
C ASP A 65 -41.57 35.52 80.23
N GLU A 66 -40.44 35.60 80.95
CA GLU A 66 -39.09 35.49 80.36
C GLU A 66 -38.85 34.12 79.68
N LEU A 67 -39.33 33.03 80.28
CA LEU A 67 -39.28 31.70 79.66
C LEU A 67 -40.16 31.60 78.40
N HIS A 68 -41.34 32.22 78.42
CA HIS A 68 -42.24 32.28 77.27
C HIS A 68 -41.58 33.00 76.10
N ASP A 69 -41.00 34.18 76.35
CA ASP A 69 -40.32 34.99 75.34
C ASP A 69 -39.13 34.23 74.73
N ILE A 70 -38.33 33.55 75.56
CA ILE A 70 -37.16 32.77 75.10
C ILE A 70 -37.58 31.57 74.25
N VAL A 71 -38.63 30.84 74.65
CA VAL A 71 -39.15 29.72 73.85
C VAL A 71 -39.76 30.23 72.55
N HIS A 72 -40.40 31.40 72.56
CA HIS A 72 -40.91 32.04 71.35
C HIS A 72 -39.78 32.47 70.40
N ASP A 73 -38.76 33.16 70.90
CA ASP A 73 -37.58 33.54 70.11
C ASP A 73 -36.87 32.32 69.52
N ALA A 74 -36.78 31.23 70.28
CA ALA A 74 -36.25 29.97 69.80
C ALA A 74 -37.12 29.33 68.71
N ALA A 75 -38.45 29.39 68.85
CA ALA A 75 -39.38 28.93 67.83
C ALA A 75 -39.27 29.76 66.53
N ASP A 76 -38.92 31.04 66.63
CA ASP A 76 -38.59 31.92 65.50
C ASP A 76 -37.19 31.68 64.92
N GLY A 77 -36.45 30.68 65.42
CA GLY A 77 -35.14 30.28 64.91
C GLY A 77 -33.94 30.96 65.58
N LYS A 78 -34.15 31.81 66.60
CA LYS A 78 -33.05 32.47 67.34
C LYS A 78 -32.51 31.56 68.43
N MET A 79 -31.80 30.50 68.04
CA MET A 79 -31.32 29.48 68.98
C MET A 79 -30.22 29.95 69.95
N GLY A 80 -29.64 31.14 69.78
CA GLY A 80 -28.60 31.70 70.67
C GLY A 80 -29.14 32.38 71.94
N VAL A 81 -30.45 32.51 72.09
CA VAL A 81 -31.09 33.10 73.27
C VAL A 81 -30.97 32.18 74.50
N ARG A 82 -30.81 32.74 75.70
CA ARG A 82 -30.60 31.95 76.92
C ARG A 82 -31.37 32.55 78.10
N VAL A 83 -31.85 31.67 78.96
CA VAL A 83 -32.48 32.05 80.23
C VAL A 83 -31.39 32.45 81.22
N ASN A 84 -31.45 33.68 81.71
CA ASN A 84 -30.47 34.18 82.67
C ASN A 84 -30.69 33.60 84.07
N TYR A 85 -29.62 33.10 84.66
CA TYR A 85 -29.66 32.41 85.94
C TYR A 85 -29.87 33.40 87.09
N ARG A 86 -31.09 33.50 87.61
CA ARG A 86 -31.31 33.91 89.01
C ARG A 86 -31.41 32.63 89.81
N GLN A 87 -30.69 32.52 90.94
CA GLN A 87 -30.82 31.37 91.86
C GLN A 87 -32.26 31.31 92.41
N GLU A 88 -33.17 30.71 91.65
CA GLU A 88 -34.55 30.43 92.06
C GLU A 88 -34.60 29.01 92.62
N LYS A 89 -34.82 28.91 93.93
CA LYS A 89 -35.04 27.62 94.59
C LYS A 89 -36.48 27.17 94.28
N GLY A 90 -36.65 26.00 93.65
CA GLY A 90 -37.97 25.43 93.31
C GLY A 90 -38.03 24.83 91.91
N TYR A 91 -39.23 24.64 91.36
CA TYR A 91 -39.46 23.97 90.06
C TYR A 91 -39.09 24.76 88.81
N LEU A 92 -38.98 26.09 88.92
CA LEU A 92 -38.62 26.93 87.77
C LEU A 92 -37.14 26.75 87.39
N GLY A 93 -36.23 26.58 88.35
CA GLY A 93 -34.80 26.35 88.06
C GLY A 93 -34.54 25.14 87.15
N PRO A 94 -35.07 23.94 87.47
CA PRO A 94 -34.99 22.78 86.58
C PRO A 94 -35.62 23.00 85.20
N LEU A 95 -36.73 23.76 85.12
CA LEU A 95 -37.39 24.10 83.84
C LEU A 95 -36.51 25.04 82.99
N GLN A 96 -35.93 26.08 83.58
CA GLN A 96 -34.98 26.98 82.92
C GLN A 96 -33.76 26.22 82.39
N ASN A 97 -33.23 25.28 83.20
CA ASN A 97 -32.14 24.41 82.79
C ASN A 97 -32.54 23.49 81.63
N ALA A 98 -33.75 22.92 81.65
CA ALA A 98 -34.24 22.06 80.58
C ALA A 98 -34.41 22.83 79.27
N VAL A 99 -34.94 24.07 79.32
CA VAL A 99 -35.04 24.96 78.15
C VAL A 99 -33.66 25.32 77.61
N ASN A 100 -32.73 25.78 78.45
CA ASN A 100 -31.36 26.09 78.03
C ASN A 100 -30.65 24.86 77.44
N GLN A 101 -30.78 23.68 78.05
CA GLN A 101 -30.21 22.43 77.51
C GLN A 101 -30.80 22.07 76.15
N LEU A 102 -32.11 22.27 75.94
CA LEU A 102 -32.75 22.05 74.65
C LEU A 102 -32.18 23.00 73.59
N LEU A 103 -32.02 24.29 73.92
CA LEU A 103 -31.43 25.30 73.03
C LEU A 103 -29.96 25.03 72.72
N ASP A 104 -29.16 24.64 73.73
CA ASP A 104 -27.76 24.27 73.54
C ASP A 104 -27.64 23.06 72.58
N LEU A 105 -28.50 22.05 72.75
CA LEU A 105 -28.52 20.85 71.93
C LEU A 105 -28.95 21.14 70.49
N THR A 106 -30.01 21.93 70.28
CA THR A 106 -30.50 22.27 68.94
C THR A 106 -29.54 23.21 68.22
N GLU A 107 -28.96 24.20 68.91
CA GLU A 107 -27.97 25.12 68.34
C GLU A 107 -26.68 24.39 67.95
N ALA A 108 -26.16 23.53 68.83
CA ALA A 108 -24.97 22.74 68.55
C ALA A 108 -25.16 21.84 67.33
N PHE A 109 -26.30 21.13 67.25
CA PHE A 109 -26.63 20.31 66.08
C PHE A 109 -26.73 21.15 64.81
N ALA A 110 -27.45 22.28 64.85
CA ALA A 110 -27.63 23.14 63.68
C ALA A 110 -26.30 23.72 63.16
N LYS A 111 -25.42 24.18 64.06
CA LYS A 111 -24.09 24.69 63.71
C LYS A 111 -23.19 23.61 63.11
N GLU A 112 -23.17 22.42 63.72
CA GLU A 112 -22.38 21.29 63.20
C GLU A 112 -22.92 20.81 61.84
N ALA A 113 -24.24 20.69 61.69
CA ALA A 113 -24.87 20.32 60.44
C ALA A 113 -24.61 21.36 59.33
N ALA A 114 -24.76 22.65 59.61
CA ALA A 114 -24.44 23.71 58.66
C ALA A 114 -22.96 23.71 58.26
N GLY A 115 -22.05 23.47 59.22
CA GLY A 115 -20.63 23.31 58.95
C GLY A 115 -20.34 22.12 58.04
N ALA A 116 -20.85 20.94 58.37
CA ALA A 116 -20.66 19.73 57.59
C ALA A 116 -21.26 19.85 56.18
N MET A 117 -22.50 20.33 56.06
CA MET A 117 -23.16 20.55 54.76
C MET A 117 -22.50 21.65 53.93
N GLY A 118 -21.99 22.70 54.56
CA GLY A 118 -21.27 23.76 53.86
C GLY A 118 -19.95 23.29 53.25
N HIS A 119 -19.27 22.31 53.85
CA HIS A 119 -18.11 21.66 53.21
C HIS A 119 -18.55 20.66 52.13
N ALA A 120 -19.61 19.88 52.39
CA ALA A 120 -20.15 18.92 51.44
C ALA A 120 -20.65 19.57 50.14
N SER A 121 -21.23 20.79 50.21
CA SER A 121 -21.67 21.53 49.01
C SER A 121 -20.53 21.96 48.10
N ARG A 122 -19.29 21.96 48.59
CA ARG A 122 -18.06 22.21 47.82
C ARG A 122 -17.34 20.92 47.43
N GLY A 123 -17.99 19.76 47.56
CA GLY A 123 -17.38 18.46 47.29
C GLY A 123 -16.39 17.98 48.37
N ALA A 124 -16.36 18.65 49.52
CA ALA A 124 -15.46 18.31 50.63
C ALA A 124 -16.22 17.58 51.76
N TYR A 125 -16.17 16.26 51.76
CA TYR A 125 -16.99 15.42 52.66
C TYR A 125 -16.29 14.99 53.97
N TYR A 126 -15.08 15.50 54.22
CA TYR A 126 -14.27 15.13 55.38
C TYR A 126 -14.80 15.69 56.71
N ARG A 127 -15.55 16.81 56.69
CA ARG A 127 -16.10 17.41 57.89
C ARG A 127 -17.39 16.70 58.29
N LYS A 128 -17.36 16.02 59.43
CA LYS A 128 -18.50 15.32 60.02
C LYS A 128 -19.13 16.12 61.16
N ILE A 129 -20.40 15.88 61.43
CA ILE A 129 -21.09 16.35 62.63
C ILE A 129 -20.49 15.61 63.83
N LEU A 130 -20.00 16.34 64.82
CA LEU A 130 -19.46 15.76 66.05
C LEU A 130 -20.62 15.29 66.97
N PRO A 131 -20.76 13.99 67.26
CA PRO A 131 -21.84 13.49 68.13
C PRO A 131 -21.62 13.85 69.61
N LYS A 132 -20.39 14.26 69.98
CA LYS A 132 -20.02 14.60 71.35
C LYS A 132 -20.76 15.86 71.79
N GLY A 133 -21.67 15.70 72.74
CA GLY A 133 -22.51 16.78 73.28
C GLY A 133 -23.97 16.71 72.83
N LEU A 134 -24.28 15.93 71.79
CA LEU A 134 -25.65 15.64 71.36
C LEU A 134 -26.28 14.54 72.24
N ARG A 135 -27.62 14.48 72.28
CA ARG A 135 -28.38 13.50 73.08
C ARG A 135 -29.64 13.05 72.33
N GLY A 136 -30.10 11.83 72.63
CA GLY A 136 -31.34 11.28 72.07
C GLY A 136 -31.31 11.22 70.55
N ASP A 137 -32.44 11.56 69.93
CA ASP A 137 -32.65 11.47 68.47
C ASP A 137 -31.67 12.33 67.65
N LEU A 138 -31.13 13.43 68.21
CA LEU A 138 -30.13 14.26 67.55
C LEU A 138 -28.83 13.50 67.24
N VAL A 139 -28.46 12.52 68.08
CA VAL A 139 -27.32 11.62 67.80
C VAL A 139 -27.63 10.74 66.59
N GLY A 140 -28.86 10.24 66.48
CA GLY A 140 -29.33 9.46 65.35
C GLY A 140 -29.31 10.27 64.04
N TYR A 141 -29.84 11.49 64.06
CA TYR A 141 -29.80 12.39 62.89
C TYR A 141 -28.37 12.75 62.48
N ALA A 142 -27.49 13.04 63.44
CA ALA A 142 -26.07 13.25 63.16
C ALA A 142 -25.41 12.03 62.52
N GLY A 143 -25.75 10.82 63.00
CA GLY A 143 -25.32 9.55 62.40
C GLY A 143 -25.76 9.38 60.95
N THR A 144 -27.04 9.64 60.65
CA THR A 144 -27.57 9.57 59.28
C THR A 144 -26.89 10.57 58.35
N VAL A 145 -26.68 11.81 58.80
CA VAL A 145 -25.98 12.83 58.00
C VAL A 145 -24.52 12.43 57.75
N ASN A 146 -23.81 11.95 58.77
CA ASN A 146 -22.44 11.49 58.61
C ASN A 146 -22.33 10.31 57.64
N ALA A 147 -23.24 9.33 57.74
CA ALA A 147 -23.30 8.20 56.81
C ALA A 147 -23.60 8.65 55.37
N ALA A 148 -24.50 9.63 55.20
CA ALA A 148 -24.75 10.23 53.88
C ALA A 148 -23.50 10.93 53.34
N LEU A 149 -22.75 11.65 54.18
CA LEU A 149 -21.48 12.27 53.80
C LEU A 149 -20.42 11.24 53.42
N ASP A 150 -20.33 10.12 54.14
CA ASP A 150 -19.41 9.01 53.79
C ASP A 150 -19.78 8.39 52.44
N ALA A 151 -21.08 8.11 52.21
CA ALA A 151 -21.56 7.58 50.94
C ALA A 151 -21.32 8.55 49.78
N MET A 152 -21.46 9.87 50.01
CA MET A 152 -21.13 10.89 49.01
C MET A 152 -19.62 10.97 48.73
N ASP A 153 -18.77 10.89 49.76
CA ASP A 153 -17.31 10.86 49.63
C ASP A 153 -16.86 9.66 48.80
N GLU A 154 -17.34 8.48 49.17
CA GLU A 154 -17.03 7.23 48.47
C GLU A 154 -17.50 7.29 47.01
N LYS A 155 -18.74 7.75 46.76
CA LYS A 155 -19.27 7.85 45.39
C LYS A 155 -18.51 8.85 44.54
N THR A 156 -18.12 10.00 45.09
CA THR A 156 -17.32 11.01 44.39
C THR A 156 -15.91 10.49 44.09
N ARG A 157 -15.26 9.79 45.03
CA ARG A 157 -13.95 9.16 44.78
C ARG A 157 -14.04 8.09 43.71
N ASN A 158 -14.99 7.16 43.83
CA ASN A 158 -15.21 6.12 42.84
C ASN A 158 -15.50 6.71 41.45
N PHE A 159 -16.28 7.80 41.38
CA PHE A 159 -16.54 8.49 40.12
C PHE A 159 -15.27 9.12 39.53
N ASN A 160 -14.47 9.82 40.33
CA ASN A 160 -13.22 10.44 39.88
C ASN A 160 -12.18 9.39 39.44
N ASP A 161 -12.03 8.30 40.18
CA ASP A 161 -11.15 7.19 39.82
C ASP A 161 -11.62 6.52 38.51
N SER A 162 -12.92 6.31 38.35
CA SER A 162 -13.49 5.74 37.12
C SER A 162 -13.30 6.68 35.93
N ALA A 163 -13.53 7.98 36.14
CA ALA A 163 -13.32 8.98 35.11
C ALA A 163 -11.84 9.05 34.69
N GLY A 164 -10.91 9.03 35.66
CA GLY A 164 -9.47 8.98 35.39
C GLY A 164 -9.07 7.77 34.55
N ARG A 165 -9.51 6.56 34.94
CA ARG A 165 -9.23 5.33 34.17
C ARG A 165 -9.80 5.37 32.76
N ILE A 166 -11.04 5.85 32.59
CA ILE A 166 -11.65 6.03 31.27
C ILE A 166 -10.84 7.03 30.44
N GLY A 167 -10.35 8.12 31.05
CA GLY A 167 -9.48 9.09 30.41
C GLY A 167 -8.19 8.45 29.89
N ASP A 168 -7.51 7.67 30.73
CA ASP A 168 -6.28 6.96 30.39
C ASP A 168 -6.51 5.92 29.27
N ASP A 169 -7.58 5.12 29.36
CA ASP A 169 -7.94 4.12 28.37
C ASP A 169 -8.24 4.77 26.99
N ILE A 170 -9.02 5.85 26.97
CA ILE A 170 -9.31 6.57 25.72
C ILE A 170 -8.04 7.21 25.17
N GLN A 171 -7.18 7.81 25.99
CA GLN A 171 -5.89 8.35 25.53
C GLN A 171 -5.00 7.27 24.92
N SER A 172 -4.97 6.06 25.50
CA SER A 172 -4.24 4.95 24.93
C SER A 172 -4.79 4.53 23.56
N VAL A 173 -6.12 4.41 23.43
CA VAL A 173 -6.79 4.07 22.15
C VAL A 173 -6.53 5.16 21.11
N VAL A 174 -6.67 6.43 21.48
CA VAL A 174 -6.38 7.57 20.60
C VAL A 174 -4.94 7.55 20.12
N GLY A 175 -3.97 7.29 21.01
CA GLY A 175 -2.57 7.13 20.63
C GLY A 175 -2.35 6.00 19.63
N SER A 176 -2.99 4.85 19.82
CA SER A 176 -2.92 3.72 18.88
C SER A 176 -3.56 4.04 17.53
N VAL A 177 -4.71 4.73 17.50
CA VAL A 177 -5.37 5.17 16.28
C VAL A 177 -4.51 6.18 15.52
N SER A 178 -3.96 7.19 16.21
CA SER A 178 -3.06 8.18 15.60
C SER A 178 -1.82 7.53 14.99
N ASN A 179 -1.20 6.58 15.68
CA ASN A 179 -0.04 5.85 15.14
C ASN A 179 -0.41 5.01 13.91
N SER A 180 -1.55 4.32 13.94
CA SER A 180 -2.05 3.52 12.81
C SER A 180 -2.36 4.40 11.60
N ALA A 181 -2.97 5.56 11.83
CA ALA A 181 -3.27 6.53 10.78
C ALA A 181 -2.00 7.15 10.16
N ARG A 182 -0.96 7.46 10.95
CA ARG A 182 0.35 7.88 10.43
C ARG A 182 0.99 6.80 9.56
N GLN A 183 0.99 5.56 10.03
CA GLN A 183 1.53 4.43 9.26
C GLN A 183 0.77 4.22 7.95
N LEU A 184 -0.56 4.41 7.96
CA LEU A 184 -1.39 4.33 6.75
C LEU A 184 -1.05 5.47 5.77
N SER A 185 -0.81 6.69 6.27
CA SER A 185 -0.36 7.82 5.46
C SER A 185 0.99 7.55 4.79
N ASP A 186 1.99 7.11 5.57
CA ASP A 186 3.32 6.75 5.07
C ASP A 186 3.26 5.63 4.02
N SER A 187 2.41 4.63 4.26
CA SER A 187 2.18 3.52 3.33
C SER A 187 1.52 4.00 2.04
N SER A 188 0.59 4.95 2.12
CA SER A 188 -0.07 5.55 0.96
C SER A 188 0.92 6.36 0.13
N ASP A 189 1.80 7.15 0.76
CA ASP A 189 2.86 7.89 0.05
C ASP A 189 3.88 6.97 -0.63
N PHE A 190 4.21 5.84 0.02
CA PHE A 190 5.02 4.80 -0.60
C PHE A 190 4.32 4.19 -1.82
N LEU A 191 3.04 3.80 -1.69
CA LEU A 191 2.26 3.25 -2.79
C LEU A 191 2.11 4.23 -3.95
N SER A 192 1.90 5.52 -3.67
CA SER A 192 1.79 6.58 -4.68
C SER A 192 3.05 6.64 -5.56
N ARG A 193 4.23 6.64 -4.93
CA ARG A 193 5.52 6.60 -5.66
C ARG A 193 5.68 5.33 -6.48
N GLN A 194 5.23 4.19 -5.94
CA GLN A 194 5.33 2.91 -6.66
C GLN A 194 4.39 2.86 -7.86
N VAL A 195 3.16 3.36 -7.74
CA VAL A 195 2.19 3.48 -8.83
C VAL A 195 2.74 4.38 -9.94
N SER A 196 3.29 5.55 -9.59
CA SER A 196 3.93 6.45 -10.57
C SER A 196 5.07 5.76 -11.31
N ARG A 197 5.93 5.02 -10.60
CA ARG A 197 7.03 4.29 -11.22
C ARG A 197 6.54 3.20 -12.18
N ILE A 198 5.46 2.48 -11.83
CA ILE A 198 4.87 1.48 -12.72
C ILE A 198 4.30 2.14 -13.96
N ALA A 199 3.66 3.30 -13.84
CA ALA A 199 3.13 4.06 -14.97
C ALA A 199 4.25 4.49 -15.93
N ASP A 200 5.35 5.03 -15.41
CA ASP A 200 6.53 5.41 -16.21
C ASP A 200 7.12 4.19 -16.93
N GLN A 201 7.33 3.08 -16.21
CA GLN A 201 7.83 1.83 -16.78
C GLN A 201 6.92 1.24 -17.85
N ALA A 202 5.59 1.33 -17.66
CA ALA A 202 4.62 0.88 -18.65
C ALA A 202 4.72 1.71 -19.94
N ASN A 203 4.92 3.02 -19.81
CA ASN A 203 5.14 3.89 -20.96
C ASN A 203 6.46 3.59 -21.68
N ASP A 204 7.57 3.43 -20.95
CA ASP A 204 8.87 3.08 -21.54
C ASP A 204 8.81 1.75 -22.30
N MET A 205 8.16 0.73 -21.71
CA MET A 205 7.94 -0.55 -22.38
C MET A 205 7.07 -0.42 -23.63
N ARG A 206 6.11 0.51 -23.65
CA ARG A 206 5.23 0.74 -24.80
C ARG A 206 6.03 1.33 -25.96
N VAL A 207 6.89 2.31 -25.68
CA VAL A 207 7.83 2.87 -26.66
C VAL A 207 8.76 1.78 -27.20
N ALA A 208 9.33 0.95 -26.33
CA ALA A 208 10.19 -0.16 -26.76
C ALA A 208 9.47 -1.19 -27.64
N ALA A 209 8.17 -1.45 -27.39
CA ALA A 209 7.34 -2.32 -28.22
C ALA A 209 7.03 -1.72 -29.60
N ASP A 210 6.78 -0.40 -29.66
CA ASP A 210 6.61 0.32 -30.93
C ASP A 210 7.91 0.29 -31.75
N ASP A 211 9.05 0.62 -31.14
CA ASP A 211 10.38 0.58 -31.80
C ASP A 211 10.72 -0.83 -32.31
N SER A 212 10.39 -1.86 -31.51
CA SER A 212 10.57 -3.26 -31.90
C SER A 212 9.68 -3.65 -33.09
N SER A 213 8.46 -3.12 -33.16
CA SER A 213 7.55 -3.34 -34.28
C SER A 213 8.07 -2.71 -35.56
N GLU A 214 8.62 -1.50 -35.48
CA GLU A 214 9.26 -0.84 -36.62
C GLU A 214 10.49 -1.62 -37.11
N ALA A 215 11.34 -2.07 -36.19
CA ALA A 215 12.50 -2.90 -36.52
C ALA A 215 12.09 -4.21 -37.22
N LEU A 216 11.05 -4.88 -36.73
CA LEU A 216 10.49 -6.09 -37.36
C LEU A 216 9.95 -5.81 -38.76
N ASN A 217 9.30 -4.66 -38.97
CA ASN A 217 8.84 -4.25 -40.30
C ASN A 217 10.03 -4.03 -41.26
N GLY A 218 11.13 -3.44 -40.77
CA GLY A 218 12.37 -3.33 -41.54
C GLY A 218 12.95 -4.70 -41.92
N ILE A 219 12.92 -5.67 -41.01
CA ILE A 219 13.35 -7.05 -41.29
C ILE A 219 12.41 -7.72 -42.30
N ALA A 220 11.09 -7.46 -42.25
CA ALA A 220 10.14 -7.98 -43.23
C ALA A 220 10.49 -7.53 -44.65
N VAL A 221 10.76 -6.23 -44.83
CA VAL A 221 11.20 -5.67 -46.13
C VAL A 221 12.51 -6.31 -46.60
N ALA A 222 13.50 -6.45 -45.70
CA ALA A 222 14.75 -7.12 -46.03
C ALA A 222 14.55 -8.59 -46.44
N THR A 223 13.60 -9.29 -45.80
CA THR A 223 13.25 -10.68 -46.09
C THR A 223 12.57 -10.81 -47.45
N GLU A 224 11.68 -9.89 -47.81
CA GLU A 224 11.09 -9.82 -49.15
C GLU A 224 12.15 -9.59 -50.24
N GLN A 225 13.08 -8.66 -49.99
CA GLN A 225 14.18 -8.38 -50.92
C GLN A 225 15.12 -9.60 -51.06
N PHE A 226 15.37 -10.33 -49.98
CA PHE A 226 16.15 -11.56 -49.99
C PHE A 226 15.43 -12.67 -50.76
N SER A 227 14.11 -12.80 -50.59
CA SER A 227 13.25 -13.71 -51.35
C SER A 227 13.31 -13.43 -52.86
N ALA A 228 13.28 -12.15 -53.24
CA ALA A 228 13.45 -11.74 -54.64
C ALA A 228 14.84 -12.11 -55.20
N SER A 229 15.90 -11.88 -54.42
CA SER A 229 17.27 -12.25 -54.79
C SER A 229 17.42 -13.76 -55.02
N ILE A 230 16.85 -14.60 -54.15
CA ILE A 230 16.87 -16.06 -54.30
C ILE A 230 16.14 -16.50 -55.58
N ARG A 231 14.98 -15.90 -55.90
CA ARG A 231 14.28 -16.18 -57.16
C ARG A 231 15.12 -15.82 -58.38
N GLN A 232 15.81 -14.69 -58.35
CA GLN A 232 16.71 -14.28 -59.43
C GLN A 232 17.89 -15.25 -59.58
N ILE A 233 18.50 -15.66 -58.48
CA ILE A 233 19.57 -16.68 -58.47
C ILE A 233 19.05 -18.00 -59.08
N GLY A 234 17.86 -18.44 -58.68
CA GLY A 234 17.22 -19.63 -59.26
C GLY A 234 17.07 -19.53 -60.78
N ALA A 235 16.52 -18.43 -61.28
CA ALA A 235 16.38 -18.20 -62.73
C ALA A 235 17.75 -18.17 -63.46
N GLN A 236 18.78 -17.60 -62.84
CA GLN A 236 20.12 -17.55 -63.43
C GLN A 236 20.81 -18.92 -63.48
N ILE A 237 20.51 -19.79 -62.50
CA ILE A 237 20.99 -21.18 -62.48
C ILE A 237 20.30 -22.01 -63.56
N ASP A 238 18.98 -21.88 -63.71
CA ASP A 238 18.23 -22.57 -64.78
C ASP A 238 18.75 -22.16 -66.16
N GLY A 239 19.02 -20.86 -66.36
CA GLY A 239 19.65 -20.37 -67.60
C GLY A 239 21.06 -20.94 -67.82
N SER A 240 21.84 -21.11 -66.76
CA SER A 240 23.19 -21.70 -66.84
C SER A 240 23.13 -23.19 -67.20
N ALA A 241 22.18 -23.94 -66.64
CA ALA A 241 21.96 -25.34 -66.98
C ALA A 241 21.56 -25.50 -68.46
N GLN A 242 20.68 -24.63 -68.96
CA GLN A 242 20.30 -24.63 -70.39
C GLN A 242 21.50 -24.32 -71.30
N LEU A 243 22.36 -23.37 -70.92
CA LEU A 243 23.58 -23.05 -71.66
C LEU A 243 24.57 -24.23 -71.69
N ALA A 244 24.72 -24.93 -70.55
CA ALA A 244 25.55 -26.13 -70.45
C ALA A 244 25.04 -27.24 -71.39
N GLU A 245 23.72 -27.47 -71.44
CA GLU A 245 23.11 -28.46 -72.35
C GLU A 245 23.38 -28.13 -73.83
N VAL A 246 23.26 -26.85 -74.22
CA VAL A 246 23.60 -26.38 -75.58
C VAL A 246 25.10 -26.59 -75.86
N ALA A 247 25.97 -26.33 -74.89
CA ALA A 247 27.42 -26.51 -75.03
C ALA A 247 27.80 -27.98 -75.21
N VAL A 248 27.20 -28.92 -74.46
CA VAL A 248 27.39 -30.37 -74.64
C VAL A 248 26.96 -30.78 -76.05
N SER A 249 25.82 -30.29 -76.54
CA SER A 249 25.34 -30.59 -77.88
C SER A 249 26.32 -30.09 -78.97
N ARG A 250 26.83 -28.87 -78.82
CA ARG A 250 27.84 -28.30 -79.73
C ARG A 250 29.16 -29.06 -79.71
N ALA A 251 29.62 -29.47 -78.53
CA ALA A 251 30.84 -30.26 -78.38
C ALA A 251 30.71 -31.64 -79.04
N ARG A 252 29.54 -32.30 -78.93
CA ARG A 252 29.25 -33.56 -79.65
C ARG A 252 29.27 -33.40 -81.17
N LEU A 253 28.73 -32.29 -81.69
CA LEU A 253 28.80 -31.99 -83.13
C LEU A 253 30.23 -31.75 -83.60
N ALA A 254 31.05 -31.06 -82.80
CA ALA A 254 32.46 -30.87 -83.10
C ALA A 254 33.23 -32.20 -83.13
N ASP A 255 32.97 -33.09 -82.16
CA ASP A 255 33.55 -34.44 -82.09
C ASP A 255 33.22 -35.28 -83.34
N ASP A 256 31.97 -35.24 -83.82
CA ASP A 256 31.56 -35.90 -85.07
C ASP A 256 32.30 -35.34 -86.29
N HIS A 257 32.40 -34.02 -86.40
CA HIS A 257 33.12 -33.38 -87.51
C HIS A 257 34.60 -33.72 -87.52
N ILE A 258 35.25 -33.73 -86.35
CA ILE A 258 36.66 -34.09 -86.20
C ILE A 258 36.89 -35.56 -86.54
N THR A 259 36.00 -36.45 -86.10
CA THR A 259 36.05 -37.89 -86.45
C THR A 259 35.94 -38.08 -87.97
N ARG A 260 35.04 -37.37 -88.64
CA ARG A 260 34.90 -37.42 -90.10
C ARG A 260 36.12 -36.85 -90.84
N LEU A 261 36.80 -35.84 -90.28
CA LEU A 261 38.05 -35.32 -90.81
C LEU A 261 39.18 -36.36 -90.72
N ASP A 262 39.27 -37.10 -89.61
CA ASP A 262 40.24 -38.19 -89.44
C ASP A 262 40.02 -39.30 -90.48
N GLU A 263 38.77 -39.72 -90.69
CA GLU A 263 38.41 -40.68 -91.74
C GLU A 263 38.74 -40.16 -93.15
N MET A 264 38.52 -38.87 -93.41
CA MET A 264 38.88 -38.24 -94.68
C MET A 264 40.40 -38.25 -94.89
N ALA A 265 41.16 -37.88 -93.87
CA ALA A 265 42.63 -37.90 -93.91
C ALA A 265 43.14 -39.32 -94.23
N LEU A 266 42.62 -40.36 -93.57
CA LEU A 266 42.96 -41.76 -93.85
C LEU A 266 42.67 -42.17 -95.30
N ARG A 267 41.55 -41.72 -95.87
CA ARG A 267 41.23 -41.97 -97.29
C ARG A 267 42.20 -41.26 -98.22
N VAL A 268 42.57 -40.01 -97.92
CA VAL A 268 43.55 -39.25 -98.72
C VAL A 268 44.92 -39.91 -98.64
N THR A 269 45.39 -40.32 -97.46
CA THR A 269 46.66 -41.07 -97.30
C THR A 269 46.72 -42.25 -98.24
N LYS A 270 45.65 -43.06 -98.30
CA LYS A 270 45.58 -44.23 -99.19
C LYS A 270 45.63 -43.89 -100.68
N VAL A 271 45.10 -42.73 -101.07
CA VAL A 271 45.21 -42.24 -102.46
C VAL A 271 46.64 -41.77 -102.77
N ILE A 272 47.30 -41.08 -101.83
CA ILE A 272 48.68 -40.63 -102.00
C ILE A 272 49.67 -41.80 -102.02
N GLU A 273 49.45 -42.85 -101.22
CA GLU A 273 50.20 -44.10 -101.29
C GLU A 273 50.12 -44.72 -102.69
N LEU A 274 48.91 -44.80 -103.28
CA LEU A 274 48.72 -45.28 -104.65
C LEU A 274 49.44 -44.39 -105.69
N ILE A 275 49.44 -43.06 -105.51
CA ILE A 275 50.17 -42.13 -106.39
C ILE A 275 51.68 -42.39 -106.29
N THR A 276 52.18 -42.65 -105.09
CA THR A 276 53.59 -42.98 -104.85
C THR A 276 53.95 -44.28 -105.57
N ASP A 277 53.12 -45.32 -105.44
CA ASP A 277 53.29 -46.60 -106.15
C ASP A 277 53.30 -46.41 -107.68
N VAL A 278 52.38 -45.59 -108.21
CA VAL A 278 52.31 -45.28 -109.65
C VAL A 278 53.54 -44.49 -110.11
N ALA A 279 54.01 -43.52 -109.32
CA ALA A 279 55.22 -42.75 -109.62
C ALA A 279 56.45 -43.67 -109.65
N ASP A 280 56.58 -44.58 -108.68
CA ASP A 280 57.69 -45.53 -108.61
C ASP A 280 57.66 -46.52 -109.79
N GLN A 281 56.47 -47.03 -110.15
CA GLN A 281 56.29 -47.84 -111.36
C GLN A 281 56.64 -47.06 -112.64
N THR A 282 56.23 -45.80 -112.73
CA THR A 282 56.52 -44.93 -113.88
C THR A 282 58.02 -44.65 -113.98
N ASN A 283 58.69 -44.43 -112.86
CA ASN A 283 60.14 -44.26 -112.79
C ASN A 283 60.88 -45.52 -113.26
N LEU A 284 60.42 -46.71 -112.87
CA LEU A 284 60.97 -47.99 -113.34
C LEU A 284 60.74 -48.20 -114.85
N LEU A 285 59.54 -47.89 -115.35
CA LEU A 285 59.23 -47.96 -116.78
C LEU A 285 60.09 -47.00 -117.60
N ALA A 286 60.24 -45.76 -117.11
CA ALA A 286 61.07 -44.74 -117.73
C ALA A 286 62.55 -45.15 -117.74
N LEU A 287 63.04 -45.72 -116.63
CA LEU A 287 64.39 -46.28 -116.56
C LEU A 287 64.61 -47.38 -117.60
N ASN A 288 63.67 -48.34 -117.71
CA ASN A 288 63.72 -49.39 -118.72
C ASN A 288 63.72 -48.81 -120.15
N ALA A 289 62.92 -47.77 -120.40
CA ALA A 289 62.89 -47.07 -121.69
C ALA A 289 64.21 -46.33 -121.98
N THR A 290 64.85 -45.71 -120.98
CA THR A 290 66.18 -45.09 -121.13
C THR A 290 67.24 -46.13 -121.49
N ILE A 291 67.20 -47.33 -120.87
CA ILE A 291 68.11 -48.44 -121.18
C ILE A 291 67.92 -48.89 -122.63
N GLU A 292 66.69 -49.10 -123.08
CA GLU A 292 66.43 -49.57 -124.44
C GLU A 292 66.72 -48.48 -125.49
N ALA A 293 66.49 -47.20 -125.17
CA ALA A 293 66.89 -46.08 -126.01
C ALA A 293 68.42 -45.97 -126.15
N ALA A 294 69.18 -46.22 -125.09
CA ALA A 294 70.64 -46.31 -125.16
C ALA A 294 71.11 -47.49 -126.02
N ARG A 295 70.38 -48.62 -125.99
CA ARG A 295 70.65 -49.82 -126.78
C ARG A 295 70.43 -49.61 -128.29
N ALA A 296 69.49 -48.74 -128.66
CA ALA A 296 69.20 -48.36 -130.04
C ALA A 296 70.21 -47.35 -130.65
N GLY A 297 71.19 -46.87 -129.88
CA GLY A 297 72.27 -45.99 -130.38
C GLY A 297 71.76 -44.62 -130.88
N GLU A 298 72.28 -44.14 -132.03
CA GLU A 298 71.91 -42.84 -132.60
C GLU A 298 70.40 -42.71 -132.91
N ALA A 299 69.73 -43.81 -133.28
CA ALA A 299 68.29 -43.81 -133.59
C ALA A 299 67.40 -43.63 -132.34
N GLY A 300 67.93 -43.92 -131.14
CA GLY A 300 67.21 -43.84 -129.87
C GLY A 300 67.31 -42.50 -129.13
N LYS A 301 68.12 -41.54 -129.62
CA LYS A 301 68.40 -40.28 -128.90
C LYS A 301 67.15 -39.48 -128.52
N GLY A 302 66.18 -39.35 -129.42
CA GLY A 302 64.92 -38.65 -129.12
C GLY A 302 64.09 -39.36 -128.05
N PHE A 303 64.08 -40.70 -128.08
CA PHE A 303 63.40 -41.54 -127.08
C PHE A 303 64.10 -41.47 -125.71
N ALA A 304 65.42 -41.41 -125.68
CA ALA A 304 66.21 -41.28 -124.45
C ALA A 304 65.92 -39.96 -123.71
N VAL A 305 65.72 -38.85 -124.44
CA VAL A 305 65.35 -37.56 -123.86
C VAL A 305 63.96 -37.65 -123.22
N VAL A 306 62.97 -38.19 -123.93
CA VAL A 306 61.60 -38.37 -123.39
C VAL A 306 61.61 -39.29 -122.17
N ALA A 307 62.31 -40.43 -122.23
CA ALA A 307 62.41 -41.36 -121.10
C ALA A 307 63.07 -40.71 -119.86
N THR A 308 64.10 -39.88 -120.07
CA THR A 308 64.74 -39.13 -118.98
C THR A 308 63.79 -38.09 -118.37
N GLU A 309 63.02 -37.40 -119.20
CA GLU A 309 62.02 -36.43 -118.73
C GLU A 309 60.90 -37.10 -117.93
N VAL A 310 60.37 -38.24 -118.41
CA VAL A 310 59.38 -39.04 -117.68
C VAL A 310 59.95 -39.54 -116.34
N LYS A 311 61.22 -39.98 -116.32
CA LYS A 311 61.91 -40.39 -115.09
C LYS A 311 62.01 -39.24 -114.07
N ASN A 312 62.39 -38.05 -114.53
CA ASN A 312 62.47 -36.86 -113.68
C ASN A 312 61.09 -36.46 -113.13
N LEU A 313 60.06 -36.49 -113.98
CA LEU A 313 58.68 -36.21 -113.60
C LEU A 313 58.21 -37.19 -112.53
N ALA A 314 58.44 -38.50 -112.72
CA ALA A 314 58.09 -39.53 -111.76
C ALA A 314 58.79 -39.34 -110.41
N SER A 315 60.09 -39.03 -110.40
CA SER A 315 60.82 -38.71 -109.16
C SER A 315 60.31 -37.43 -108.48
N GLN A 316 59.91 -36.41 -109.25
CA GLN A 316 59.27 -35.21 -108.71
C GLN A 316 57.90 -35.53 -108.12
N THR A 317 57.09 -36.38 -108.75
CA THR A 317 55.81 -36.85 -108.23
C THR A 317 55.96 -37.62 -106.92
N SER A 318 56.91 -38.55 -106.84
CA SER A 318 57.17 -39.34 -105.62
C SER A 318 57.57 -38.42 -104.44
N ARG A 319 58.48 -37.47 -104.65
CA ARG A 319 58.84 -36.47 -103.63
C ARG A 319 57.67 -35.58 -103.21
N ALA A 320 56.84 -35.15 -104.15
CA ALA A 320 55.66 -34.36 -103.85
C ALA A 320 54.64 -35.19 -103.04
N ALA A 321 54.47 -36.47 -103.36
CA ALA A 321 53.61 -37.38 -102.62
C ALA A 321 54.11 -37.60 -101.18
N GLU A 322 55.41 -37.80 -100.96
CA GLU A 322 56.02 -37.88 -99.61
C GLU A 322 55.76 -36.61 -98.79
N GLN A 323 55.90 -35.42 -99.39
CA GLN A 323 55.60 -34.16 -98.70
C GLN A 323 54.12 -34.10 -98.28
N VAL A 324 53.20 -34.48 -99.17
CA VAL A 324 51.75 -34.51 -98.86
C VAL A 324 51.44 -35.53 -97.74
N ILE A 325 52.11 -36.69 -97.70
CA ILE A 325 51.98 -37.64 -96.58
C ILE A 325 52.39 -36.99 -95.26
N GLY A 326 53.50 -36.22 -95.26
CA GLY A 326 53.94 -35.45 -94.09
C GLY A 326 52.88 -34.45 -93.61
N GLU A 327 52.32 -33.65 -94.53
CA GLU A 327 51.25 -32.69 -94.22
C GLU A 327 49.97 -33.36 -93.70
N ILE A 328 49.60 -34.54 -94.23
CA ILE A 328 48.47 -35.32 -93.71
C ILE A 328 48.75 -35.85 -92.30
N GLY A 329 49.98 -36.30 -92.04
CA GLY A 329 50.40 -36.75 -90.70
C GLY A 329 50.30 -35.64 -89.65
N GLU A 330 50.72 -34.42 -89.99
CA GLU A 330 50.52 -33.24 -89.14
C GLU A 330 49.03 -32.93 -88.94
N MET A 331 48.23 -33.01 -90.01
CA MET A 331 46.78 -32.83 -89.94
C MET A 331 46.10 -33.84 -88.99
N GLN A 332 46.51 -35.11 -89.02
CA GLN A 332 46.01 -36.15 -88.11
C GLN A 332 46.43 -35.91 -86.67
N ASN A 333 47.65 -35.45 -86.42
CA ASN A 333 48.09 -35.07 -85.06
C ASN A 333 47.25 -33.91 -84.50
N MET A 334 47.06 -32.84 -85.28
CA MET A 334 46.20 -31.72 -84.90
C MET A 334 44.75 -32.16 -84.64
N THR A 335 44.25 -33.10 -85.43
CA THR A 335 42.90 -33.68 -85.27
C THR A 335 42.79 -34.42 -83.93
N ARG A 336 43.80 -35.23 -83.55
CA ARG A 336 43.85 -35.93 -82.25
C ARG A 336 43.92 -34.97 -81.06
N GLU A 337 44.71 -33.89 -81.16
CA GLU A 337 44.76 -32.84 -80.13
C GLU A 337 43.40 -32.13 -79.98
N ALA A 338 42.70 -31.87 -81.09
CA ALA A 338 41.36 -31.31 -81.08
C ALA A 338 40.34 -32.23 -80.39
N VAL A 339 40.37 -33.54 -80.64
CA VAL A 339 39.52 -34.52 -79.92
C VAL A 339 39.78 -34.47 -78.41
N SER A 340 41.05 -34.47 -77.99
CA SER A 340 41.41 -34.38 -76.57
C SER A 340 40.84 -33.12 -75.92
N SER A 341 41.00 -31.98 -76.59
CA SER A 341 40.48 -30.68 -76.12
C SER A 341 38.95 -30.68 -76.01
N VAL A 342 38.24 -31.28 -76.98
CA VAL A 342 36.78 -31.39 -76.93
C VAL A 342 36.31 -32.30 -75.79
N ARG A 343 37.05 -33.37 -75.48
CA ARG A 343 36.75 -34.24 -74.34
C ARG A 343 36.91 -33.51 -73.01
N GLU A 344 38.00 -32.76 -72.83
CA GLU A 344 38.21 -31.93 -71.62
C GLU A 344 37.11 -30.86 -71.47
N ILE A 345 36.69 -30.22 -72.57
CA ILE A 345 35.57 -29.27 -72.56
C ILE A 345 34.27 -29.95 -72.08
N ASN A 346 33.97 -31.16 -72.56
CA ASN A 346 32.78 -31.90 -72.13
C ASN A 346 32.82 -32.25 -70.64
N GLU A 347 33.98 -32.67 -70.12
CA GLU A 347 34.14 -32.95 -68.69
C GLU A 347 33.89 -31.69 -67.84
N LYS A 348 34.46 -30.55 -68.26
CA LYS A 348 34.26 -29.28 -67.57
C LYS A 348 32.82 -28.77 -67.63
N ILE A 349 32.12 -28.98 -68.74
CA ILE A 349 30.68 -28.66 -68.82
C ILE A 349 29.86 -29.57 -67.89
N GLY A 350 30.23 -30.84 -67.76
CA GLY A 350 29.61 -31.76 -66.79
C GLY A 350 29.78 -31.31 -65.34
N GLU A 351 30.96 -30.82 -64.97
CA GLU A 351 31.22 -30.20 -63.67
C GLU A 351 30.33 -28.97 -63.44
N ILE A 352 30.13 -28.13 -64.47
CA ILE A 352 29.24 -26.96 -64.42
C ILE A 352 27.78 -27.37 -64.21
N ASP A 353 27.26 -28.38 -64.91
CA ASP A 353 25.87 -28.88 -64.73
C ASP A 353 25.65 -29.41 -63.30
N SER A 354 26.59 -30.21 -62.80
CA SER A 354 26.51 -30.73 -61.43
C SER A 354 26.56 -29.60 -60.40
N GLY A 355 27.42 -28.60 -60.60
CA GLY A 355 27.49 -27.41 -59.76
C GLY A 355 26.18 -26.62 -59.76
N ALA A 356 25.60 -26.38 -60.94
CA ALA A 356 24.32 -25.68 -61.10
C ALA A 356 23.19 -26.39 -60.32
N ARG A 357 23.10 -27.72 -60.39
CA ARG A 357 22.10 -28.50 -59.63
C ARG A 357 22.23 -28.34 -58.11
N LEU A 358 23.45 -28.33 -57.59
CA LEU A 358 23.69 -28.13 -56.15
C LEU A 358 23.25 -26.73 -55.70
N VAL A 359 23.56 -25.69 -56.48
CA VAL A 359 23.12 -24.33 -56.15
C VAL A 359 21.60 -24.19 -56.27
N ALA A 360 20.96 -24.85 -57.25
CA ALA A 360 19.50 -24.86 -57.38
C ALA A 360 18.81 -25.51 -56.17
N GLU A 361 19.36 -26.61 -55.65
CA GLU A 361 18.88 -27.25 -54.42
C GLU A 361 19.01 -26.31 -53.22
N ALA A 362 20.18 -25.69 -53.04
CA ALA A 362 20.43 -24.73 -51.97
C ALA A 362 19.47 -23.52 -52.05
N ALA A 363 19.20 -23.01 -53.25
CA ALA A 363 18.26 -21.91 -53.46
C ALA A 363 16.81 -22.31 -53.09
N ARG A 364 16.38 -23.53 -53.43
CA ARG A 364 15.06 -24.05 -53.03
C ARG A 364 14.94 -24.20 -51.51
N GLU A 365 15.98 -24.67 -50.84
CA GLU A 365 15.98 -24.77 -49.38
C GLU A 365 16.00 -23.40 -48.70
N GLN A 366 16.80 -22.46 -49.19
CA GLN A 366 16.79 -21.07 -48.71
C GLN A 366 15.42 -20.41 -48.84
N THR A 367 14.68 -20.69 -49.93
CA THR A 367 13.32 -20.16 -50.11
C THR A 367 12.38 -20.60 -48.98
N LYS A 368 12.47 -21.87 -48.54
CA LYS A 368 11.67 -22.37 -47.41
C LYS A 368 12.04 -21.69 -46.10
N VAL A 369 13.34 -21.52 -45.83
CA VAL A 369 13.83 -20.85 -44.62
C VAL A 369 13.37 -19.41 -44.57
N VAL A 370 13.44 -18.69 -45.69
CA VAL A 370 12.96 -17.31 -45.81
C VAL A 370 11.46 -17.21 -45.57
N GLY A 371 10.66 -18.12 -46.12
CA GLY A 371 9.23 -18.19 -45.81
C GLY A 371 8.95 -18.39 -44.32
N ALA A 372 9.67 -19.31 -43.66
CA ALA A 372 9.53 -19.52 -42.22
C ALA A 372 9.99 -18.30 -41.39
N ILE A 373 10.95 -17.51 -41.89
CA ILE A 373 11.35 -16.24 -41.26
C ILE A 373 10.22 -15.21 -41.37
N SER A 374 9.60 -15.05 -42.56
CA SER A 374 8.45 -14.16 -42.75
C SER A 374 7.31 -14.50 -41.79
N ASP A 375 6.93 -15.77 -41.67
CA ASP A 375 5.87 -16.20 -40.74
C ASP A 375 6.21 -15.86 -39.27
N ARG A 376 7.48 -15.99 -38.87
CA ARG A 376 7.94 -15.64 -37.52
C ARG A 376 7.93 -14.14 -37.28
N ILE A 377 8.23 -13.33 -38.29
CA ILE A 377 8.18 -11.87 -38.19
C ILE A 377 6.72 -11.42 -37.98
N GLU A 378 5.77 -11.95 -38.75
CA GLU A 378 4.34 -11.64 -38.57
C GLU A 378 3.86 -11.98 -37.16
N GLN A 379 4.22 -13.16 -36.65
CA GLN A 379 3.89 -13.55 -35.27
C GLN A 379 4.55 -12.64 -34.23
N ALA A 380 5.78 -12.19 -34.46
CA ALA A 380 6.48 -11.29 -33.57
C ALA A 380 5.81 -9.91 -33.54
N VAL A 381 5.40 -9.37 -34.69
CA VAL A 381 4.66 -8.10 -34.80
C VAL A 381 3.33 -8.21 -34.06
N GLN A 382 2.59 -9.31 -34.24
CA GLN A 382 1.33 -9.52 -33.51
C GLN A 382 1.54 -9.55 -31.99
N ARG A 383 2.63 -10.17 -31.52
CA ARG A 383 3.00 -10.19 -30.09
C ARG A 383 3.35 -8.79 -29.58
N MET A 384 4.03 -7.96 -30.37
CA MET A 384 4.31 -6.57 -29.99
C MET A 384 3.01 -5.77 -29.83
N HIS A 385 2.04 -5.96 -30.73
CA HIS A 385 0.71 -5.34 -30.58
C HIS A 385 -0.01 -5.79 -29.30
N THR A 386 0.04 -7.09 -28.97
CA THR A 386 -0.52 -7.60 -27.71
C THR A 386 0.17 -6.98 -26.50
N ILE A 387 1.52 -6.86 -26.51
CA ILE A 387 2.27 -6.20 -25.44
C ILE A 387 1.84 -4.74 -25.30
N ALA A 388 1.73 -3.99 -26.40
CA ALA A 388 1.27 -2.60 -26.37
C ALA A 388 -0.13 -2.46 -25.75
N THR A 389 -1.03 -3.41 -26.02
CA THR A 389 -2.39 -3.43 -25.43
C THR A 389 -2.34 -3.70 -23.93
N ILE A 390 -1.57 -4.70 -23.50
CA ILE A 390 -1.38 -5.01 -22.06
C ILE A 390 -0.80 -3.80 -21.32
N LEU A 391 0.16 -3.09 -21.92
CA LEU A 391 0.77 -1.91 -21.31
C LEU A 391 -0.21 -0.74 -21.19
N ALA A 392 -1.14 -0.58 -22.13
CA ALA A 392 -2.23 0.37 -22.01
C ALA A 392 -3.19 0.01 -20.85
N GLU A 393 -3.50 -1.27 -20.67
CA GLU A 393 -4.29 -1.74 -19.53
C GLU A 393 -3.57 -1.51 -18.19
N VAL A 394 -2.26 -1.78 -18.13
CA VAL A 394 -1.44 -1.49 -16.95
C VAL A 394 -1.44 0.01 -16.64
N ALA A 395 -1.29 0.88 -17.63
CA ALA A 395 -1.35 2.33 -17.43
C ALA A 395 -2.72 2.77 -16.87
N ASN A 396 -3.82 2.22 -17.38
CA ASN A 396 -5.16 2.47 -16.81
C ASN A 396 -5.27 1.98 -15.36
N GLY A 397 -4.80 0.76 -15.07
CA GLY A 397 -4.80 0.20 -13.72
C GLY A 397 -3.94 1.02 -12.73
N THR A 398 -2.83 1.62 -13.20
CA THR A 398 -2.05 2.55 -12.37
C THR A 398 -2.80 3.84 -12.08
N THR A 399 -3.58 4.36 -13.03
CA THR A 399 -4.42 5.56 -12.80
C THR A 399 -5.49 5.29 -11.75
N GLU A 400 -6.18 4.15 -11.85
CA GLU A 400 -7.16 3.72 -10.85
C GLU A 400 -6.51 3.52 -9.47
N SER A 401 -5.38 2.81 -9.42
CA SER A 401 -4.61 2.61 -8.17
C SER A 401 -4.18 3.93 -7.53
N GLY A 402 -3.77 4.91 -8.35
CA GLY A 402 -3.41 6.25 -7.90
C GLY A 402 -4.59 6.96 -7.21
N SER A 403 -5.80 6.82 -7.74
CA SER A 403 -7.01 7.38 -7.13
C SER A 403 -7.34 6.76 -5.78
N VAL A 404 -7.17 5.43 -5.66
CA VAL A 404 -7.39 4.68 -4.40
C VAL A 404 -6.36 5.11 -3.35
N VAL A 405 -5.11 5.30 -3.74
CA VAL A 405 -4.04 5.77 -2.84
C VAL A 405 -4.33 7.18 -2.33
N LEU A 406 -4.81 8.10 -3.19
CA LEU A 406 -5.22 9.44 -2.76
C LEU A 406 -6.38 9.39 -1.77
N GLN A 407 -7.36 8.51 -2.00
CA GLN A 407 -8.47 8.30 -1.06
C GLN A 407 -7.97 7.78 0.30
N LEU A 408 -7.09 6.78 0.31
CA LEU A 408 -6.50 6.24 1.54
C LEU A 408 -5.71 7.31 2.33
N HIS A 409 -4.95 8.15 1.63
CA HIS A 409 -4.24 9.27 2.26
C HIS A 409 -5.22 10.28 2.90
N GLY A 410 -6.35 10.57 2.23
CA GLY A 410 -7.42 11.40 2.78
C GLY A 410 -8.05 10.79 4.03
N GLU A 411 -8.38 9.49 4.02
CA GLU A 411 -8.95 8.78 5.17
C GLU A 411 -7.98 8.74 6.36
N ALA A 412 -6.68 8.52 6.10
CA ALA A 412 -5.65 8.58 7.13
C ALA A 412 -5.57 9.98 7.79
N THR A 413 -5.66 11.04 6.98
CA THR A 413 -5.69 12.42 7.46
C THR A 413 -6.93 12.72 8.30
N ASN A 414 -8.10 12.21 7.87
CA ASN A 414 -9.34 12.35 8.62
C ASN A 414 -9.27 11.64 9.99
N LEU A 415 -8.72 10.42 10.04
CA LEU A 415 -8.53 9.67 11.29
C LEU A 415 -7.60 10.41 12.26
N LEU A 416 -6.51 11.00 11.75
CA LEU A 416 -5.62 11.85 12.55
C LEU A 416 -6.36 13.04 13.16
N GLY A 417 -7.16 13.75 12.37
CA GLY A 417 -7.96 14.87 12.85
C GLY A 417 -9.01 14.46 13.90
N GLN A 418 -9.66 13.31 13.71
CA GLN A 418 -10.62 12.77 14.68
C GLN A 418 -9.93 12.36 15.99
N ALA A 419 -8.76 11.73 15.91
CA ALA A 419 -7.97 11.33 17.06
C ALA A 419 -7.50 12.54 17.88
N ASP A 420 -7.02 13.60 17.23
CA ASP A 420 -6.62 14.86 17.88
C ASP A 420 -7.82 15.56 18.54
N SER A 421 -8.99 15.57 17.88
CA SER A 421 -10.22 16.12 18.46
C SER A 421 -10.65 15.35 19.71
N LEU A 422 -10.60 14.01 19.66
CA LEU A 422 -10.98 13.16 20.78
C LEU A 422 -10.00 13.30 21.96
N ASP A 423 -8.68 13.39 21.71
CA ASP A 423 -7.70 13.70 22.77
C ASP A 423 -8.03 15.03 23.47
N GLY A 424 -8.34 16.06 22.68
CA GLY A 424 -8.72 17.37 23.20
C GLY A 424 -9.99 17.35 24.05
N ASP A 425 -11.02 16.63 23.59
CA ASP A 425 -12.29 16.51 24.31
C ASP A 425 -12.15 15.71 25.61
N VAL A 426 -11.36 14.63 25.60
CA VAL A 426 -11.06 13.82 26.79
C VAL A 426 -10.29 14.63 27.81
N ARG A 427 -9.23 15.35 27.41
CA ARG A 427 -8.47 16.24 28.31
C ARG A 427 -9.36 17.29 28.96
N ARG A 428 -10.28 17.88 28.20
CA ARG A 428 -11.23 18.88 28.71
C ARG A 428 -12.20 18.26 29.71
N PHE A 429 -12.76 17.10 29.39
CA PHE A 429 -13.68 16.37 30.27
C PHE A 429 -13.02 15.97 31.59
N ILE A 430 -11.84 15.35 31.53
CA ILE A 430 -11.09 14.95 32.74
C ILE A 430 -10.70 16.19 33.56
N GLY A 431 -10.27 17.27 32.91
CA GLY A 431 -10.00 18.54 33.58
C GLY A 431 -11.22 19.11 34.31
N GLN A 432 -12.42 19.00 33.73
CA GLN A 432 -13.67 19.44 34.37
C GLN A 432 -14.12 18.54 35.51
N VAL A 433 -13.96 17.22 35.39
CA VAL A 433 -14.37 16.25 36.42
C VAL A 433 -13.44 16.30 37.64
N LEU A 434 -12.14 16.50 37.42
CA LEU A 434 -11.15 16.57 38.49
C LEU A 434 -10.97 17.97 39.08
N ALA A 435 -11.58 19.00 38.47
CA ALA A 435 -11.59 20.34 39.03
C ALA A 435 -12.43 20.37 40.31
N ILE A 436 -11.76 20.58 41.45
CA ILE A 436 -12.43 20.94 42.70
C ILE A 436 -13.04 22.34 42.47
N PRO A 437 -14.34 22.56 42.71
CA PRO A 437 -14.92 23.88 42.54
C PRO A 437 -14.22 24.87 43.48
N ASP A 438 -13.50 25.81 42.87
CA ASP A 438 -12.81 26.89 43.57
C ASP A 438 -13.80 27.66 44.44
N ALA A 439 -13.34 28.01 45.64
CA ALA A 439 -14.11 28.77 46.61
C ALA A 439 -14.58 30.09 46.00
N ALA A 440 -15.89 30.25 45.84
CA ALA A 440 -16.47 31.58 45.68
C ALA A 440 -16.11 32.40 46.94
N PRO A 441 -15.51 33.61 46.79
CA PRO A 441 -15.26 34.46 47.93
C PRO A 441 -16.58 34.85 48.57
N ALA A 442 -16.66 34.66 49.90
CA ALA A 442 -17.81 34.94 50.74
C ALA A 442 -18.17 36.42 50.80
#